data_AF-A0A4R8SXE7-F1
#
_entry.id   AF-A0A4R8SXE7-F1
#
_cell.length_a   1.000
_cell.length_b   1.000
_cell.length_c   1.000
_cell.angle_alpha   90.00
_cell.angle_beta   90.00
_cell.angle_gamma   90.00
#
_symmetry.space_group_name_H-M   'P 1'
#
loop_
_entity.id
_entity.type
_entity.pdbx_description
1 polymer ?
#
loop_
_entity_poly.entity_id
_entity_poly.type
_entity_poly.pdbx_seq_one_letter_code
_entity_poly.pdbx_strand_id
1 'polypeptide(L)'
;MIIEWDIEPSLEFIFDAEDQLTQAISSNELGEVDGNEVGNGTATIYLYGANCDEIWKAIEAIARHFSPSPARALIRAGGPEVEPRQVNFS
;
A
#
# COMPACT_ATOMS: atom_id res chain seq x y z
N MET A 1 5.72 -3.89 -3.01
CA MET A 1 4.25 -4.02 -2.81
C MET A 1 3.61 -2.70 -3.17
N ILE A 2 2.40 -2.70 -3.70
CA ILE A 2 1.68 -1.46 -4.01
C ILE A 2 0.23 -1.53 -3.55
N ILE A 3 -0.35 -0.38 -3.23
CA ILE A 3 -1.78 -0.19 -2.95
C ILE A 3 -2.31 0.85 -3.92
N GLU A 4 -3.39 0.54 -4.64
CA GLU A 4 -3.91 1.35 -5.74
C GLU A 4 -5.36 1.73 -5.53
N TRP A 5 -5.71 2.95 -5.90
CA TRP A 5 -7.07 3.49 -6.01
C TRP A 5 -7.38 3.78 -7.49
N ASP A 6 -8.56 3.35 -7.96
CA ASP A 6 -9.09 3.68 -9.29
C ASP A 6 -9.84 5.04 -9.30
N ILE A 7 -9.59 5.86 -8.26
CA ILE A 7 -10.01 7.25 -8.14
C ILE A 7 -8.79 8.07 -7.68
N GLU A 8 -8.89 9.39 -7.71
CA GLU A 8 -7.89 10.30 -7.15
C GLU A 8 -8.41 10.83 -5.80
N PRO A 9 -8.00 10.25 -4.66
CA PRO A 9 -8.32 10.81 -3.34
C PRO A 9 -7.64 12.16 -3.13
N SER A 10 -7.99 12.86 -2.05
CA SER A 10 -7.24 14.06 -1.67
C SER A 10 -5.79 13.72 -1.29
N LEU A 11 -4.86 14.64 -1.55
CA LEU A 11 -3.47 14.50 -1.12
C LEU A 11 -3.34 14.34 0.40
N GLU A 12 -4.16 15.05 1.17
CA GLU A 12 -4.23 14.93 2.63
C GLU A 12 -4.53 13.48 3.05
N PHE A 13 -5.52 12.83 2.43
CA PHE A 13 -5.83 11.44 2.71
C PHE A 13 -4.66 10.50 2.35
N ILE A 14 -4.00 10.73 1.21
CA ILE A 14 -2.87 9.90 0.79
C ILE A 14 -1.70 10.02 1.77
N PHE A 15 -1.38 11.23 2.22
CA PHE A 15 -0.33 11.43 3.22
C PHE A 15 -0.69 10.80 4.57
N ASP A 16 -1.92 10.95 5.03
CA ASP A 16 -2.40 10.29 6.26
C ASP A 16 -2.38 8.75 6.12
N ALA A 17 -2.65 8.22 4.94
CA ALA A 17 -2.53 6.79 4.65
C ALA A 17 -1.07 6.33 4.69
N GLU A 18 -0.14 7.07 4.08
CA GLU A 18 1.30 6.80 4.15
C GLU A 18 1.82 6.78 5.59
N ASP A 19 1.41 7.74 6.41
CA ASP A 19 1.81 7.82 7.82
C ASP A 19 1.33 6.58 8.62
N GLN A 20 0.07 6.19 8.44
CA GLN A 20 -0.49 5.00 9.09
C GLN A 20 0.21 3.71 8.66
N LEU A 21 0.50 3.57 7.36
CA LEU A 21 1.23 2.42 6.82
C LEU A 21 2.68 2.40 7.32
N THR A 22 3.35 3.55 7.31
CA THR A 22 4.73 3.72 7.80
C THR A 22 4.84 3.34 9.27
N GLN A 23 3.89 3.78 10.10
CA GLN A 23 3.86 3.46 11.52
C GLN A 23 3.75 1.94 11.76
N ALA A 24 2.93 1.25 10.95
CA ALA A 24 2.71 -0.18 11.08
C ALA A 24 3.94 -1.02 10.72
N ILE A 25 4.73 -0.58 9.73
CA ILE A 25 5.87 -1.36 9.21
C ILE A 25 7.21 -0.99 9.87
N SER A 26 7.37 0.28 10.27
CA SER A 26 8.59 0.77 10.94
C SER A 26 8.80 0.16 12.31
N SER A 27 7.71 -0.13 13.04
CA SER A 27 7.78 -0.67 14.41
C SER A 27 8.45 -2.05 14.50
N ASN A 28 8.52 -2.78 13.40
CA ASN A 28 9.07 -4.13 13.32
C ASN A 28 10.18 -4.25 12.25
N GLU A 29 10.71 -3.12 11.76
CA GLU A 29 11.76 -3.08 10.72
C GLU A 29 11.40 -3.91 9.46
N LEU A 30 10.11 -3.95 9.10
CA LEU A 30 9.61 -4.82 8.01
C LEU A 30 9.88 -4.23 6.62
N GLY A 31 10.05 -2.92 6.55
CA GLY A 31 10.17 -2.19 5.29
C GLY A 31 9.88 -0.70 5.45
N GLU A 32 9.67 -0.04 4.32
CA GLU A 32 9.44 1.38 4.20
C GLU A 32 8.33 1.69 3.18
N VAL A 33 7.65 2.82 3.39
CA VAL A 33 6.85 3.48 2.36
C VAL A 33 7.81 4.37 1.58
N ASP A 34 7.92 4.13 0.27
CA ASP A 34 8.85 4.85 -0.62
C ASP A 34 8.21 6.11 -1.22
N GLY A 35 6.88 6.16 -1.21
CA GLY A 35 6.10 7.32 -1.57
C GLY A 35 4.81 6.97 -2.30
N ASN A 36 4.25 7.98 -2.96
CA ASN A 36 2.99 7.89 -3.67
C ASN A 36 3.06 8.56 -5.05
N GLU A 37 2.13 8.15 -5.90
CA GLU A 37 1.79 8.84 -7.14
C GLU A 37 0.29 9.14 -7.11
N VAL A 38 -0.08 10.42 -7.20
CA VAL A 38 -1.47 10.88 -7.24
C VAL A 38 -1.67 11.70 -8.50
N GLY A 39 -2.68 11.34 -9.30
CA GLY A 39 -2.98 12.01 -10.55
C GLY A 39 -3.72 11.14 -11.55
N ASN A 40 -4.15 11.76 -12.65
CA ASN A 40 -4.88 11.11 -13.75
C ASN A 40 -6.15 10.36 -13.29
N GLY A 41 -6.79 10.79 -12.20
CA GLY A 41 -7.96 10.11 -11.67
C GLY A 41 -7.63 8.84 -10.88
N THR A 42 -6.38 8.65 -10.45
CA THR A 42 -5.89 7.46 -9.72
C THR A 42 -4.94 7.86 -8.59
N ALA A 43 -4.66 6.92 -7.68
CA ALA A 43 -3.56 7.04 -6.73
C ALA A 43 -2.89 5.69 -6.45
N THR A 44 -1.59 5.72 -6.17
CA THR A 44 -0.78 4.55 -5.80
C THR A 44 0.14 4.89 -4.65
N ILE A 45 0.24 4.01 -3.65
CA ILE A 45 1.27 4.04 -2.61
C ILE A 45 2.24 2.87 -2.84
N TYR A 46 3.54 3.15 -2.79
CA TYR A 46 4.63 2.20 -2.98
C TYR A 46 5.26 1.81 -1.64
N LEU A 47 5.38 0.50 -1.40
CA LEU A 47 5.99 -0.05 -0.19
C LEU A 47 7.04 -1.11 -0.55
N TYR A 48 8.18 -1.11 0.13
CA TYR A 48 9.25 -2.10 -0.08
C TYR A 48 9.76 -2.67 1.23
N GLY A 49 10.33 -3.87 1.15
CA GLY A 49 11.00 -4.53 2.27
C GLY A 49 11.35 -5.97 1.93
N ALA A 50 12.08 -6.62 2.83
CA ALA A 50 12.64 -7.95 2.59
C ALA A 50 11.56 -9.03 2.41
N ASN A 51 10.39 -8.85 3.02
CA ASN A 51 9.29 -9.82 3.00
C ASN A 51 7.93 -9.15 2.81
N CYS A 52 7.43 -9.14 1.57
CA CYS A 52 6.14 -8.53 1.23
C CYS A 52 4.93 -9.18 1.94
N ASP A 53 5.00 -10.46 2.31
CA ASP A 53 3.91 -11.11 3.03
C ASP A 53 3.86 -10.67 4.51
N GLU A 54 5.01 -10.39 5.13
CA GLU A 54 5.06 -9.81 6.48
C GLU A 54 4.59 -8.36 6.49
N ILE A 55 5.00 -7.57 5.50
CA ILE A 55 4.46 -6.21 5.31
C ILE A 55 2.94 -6.28 5.16
N TRP A 56 2.41 -7.13 4.26
CA TRP A 56 0.97 -7.24 4.05
C TRP A 56 0.22 -7.62 5.33
N LYS A 57 0.72 -8.62 6.08
CA LYS A 57 0.13 -9.01 7.37
C LYS A 57 0.06 -7.84 8.36
N ALA A 58 1.05 -6.95 8.37
CA ALA A 58 1.08 -5.80 9.26
C ALA A 58 0.06 -4.72 8.85
N ILE A 59 -0.13 -4.50 7.55
CA ILE A 59 -0.92 -3.35 7.07
C ILE A 59 -2.35 -3.69 6.60
N GLU A 60 -2.68 -4.97 6.39
CA GLU A 60 -3.96 -5.37 5.76
C GLU A 60 -5.16 -4.78 6.49
N ALA A 61 -5.17 -4.86 7.82
CA ALA A 61 -6.27 -4.31 8.61
C ALA A 61 -6.42 -2.80 8.42
N ILE A 62 -5.31 -2.05 8.39
CA ILE A 62 -5.29 -0.59 8.19
C ILE A 62 -5.82 -0.27 6.79
N ALA A 63 -5.27 -0.90 5.76
CA ALA A 63 -5.65 -0.68 4.38
C ALA A 63 -7.14 -0.94 4.13
N ARG A 64 -7.74 -1.92 4.82
CA ARG A 64 -9.18 -2.23 4.73
C ARG A 64 -10.09 -1.21 5.41
N HIS A 65 -9.57 -0.35 6.28
CA HIS A 65 -10.34 0.70 6.95
C HIS A 65 -10.25 2.07 6.26
N PHE A 66 -9.42 2.19 5.22
CA PHE A 66 -9.32 3.43 4.47
C PHE A 66 -10.64 3.81 3.79
N SER A 67 -10.94 5.10 3.83
CA SER A 67 -12.07 5.72 3.15
C SER A 67 -11.60 7.02 2.48
N PRO A 68 -11.46 7.07 1.15
CA PRO A 68 -11.92 6.06 0.19
C PRO A 68 -11.16 4.73 0.24
N SER A 69 -11.89 3.64 0.00
CA SER A 69 -11.31 2.29 -0.06
C SER A 69 -10.38 2.17 -1.26
N PRO A 70 -9.21 1.51 -1.12
CA PRO A 70 -8.39 1.13 -2.26
C PRO A 70 -9.19 0.28 -3.24
N ALA A 71 -8.76 0.20 -4.50
CA ALA A 71 -9.26 -0.79 -5.44
C ALA A 71 -8.59 -2.16 -5.16
N ARG A 72 -7.26 -2.16 -5.05
CA ARG A 72 -6.46 -3.38 -4.94
C ARG A 72 -5.10 -3.14 -4.26
N ALA A 73 -4.50 -4.22 -3.78
CA ALA A 73 -3.11 -4.29 -3.38
C ALA A 73 -2.40 -5.38 -4.19
N LEU A 74 -1.19 -5.10 -4.69
CA LEU A 74 -0.37 -6.06 -5.41
C LEU A 74 0.87 -6.43 -4.57
N ILE A 75 0.95 -7.71 -4.20
CA ILE A 75 1.96 -8.24 -3.28
C ILE A 75 2.91 -9.12 -4.09
N ARG A 76 4.13 -8.59 -4.34
CA ARG A 76 5.16 -9.25 -5.16
C ARG A 76 6.27 -9.80 -4.26
N ALA A 77 6.12 -11.04 -3.81
CA ALA A 77 7.18 -11.73 -3.09
C ALA A 77 8.29 -12.14 -4.07
N GLY A 78 9.50 -11.61 -3.92
CA GLY A 78 10.67 -12.00 -4.75
C GLY A 78 11.07 -11.05 -5.88
N GLY A 79 10.44 -9.86 -5.98
CA GLY A 79 10.88 -8.79 -6.90
C GLY A 79 9.93 -8.52 -8.08
N PRO A 80 10.30 -7.60 -8.99
CA PRO A 80 9.42 -7.09 -10.05
C PRO A 80 9.03 -8.13 -11.11
N GLU A 81 9.90 -9.12 -11.35
CA GLU A 81 9.68 -10.21 -12.31
C GLU A 81 8.65 -11.25 -11.83
N VAL A 82 8.27 -11.19 -10.55
CA VAL A 82 7.29 -12.12 -9.97
C VAL A 82 5.88 -11.58 -10.16
N GLU A 83 4.99 -12.45 -10.64
CA GLU A 83 3.56 -12.16 -10.75
C GLU A 83 3.00 -11.82 -9.35
N PRO A 84 2.29 -10.68 -9.19
CA PRO A 84 1.80 -10.28 -7.90
C PRO A 84 0.63 -11.15 -7.46
N ARG A 85 0.58 -11.47 -6.16
CA ARG A 85 -0.69 -11.81 -5.51
C ARG A 85 -1.53 -10.54 -5.39
N GLN A 86 -2.67 -10.50 -6.05
CA GLN A 86 -3.63 -9.39 -5.96
C GLN A 86 -4.64 -9.62 -4.85
N VAL A 87 -4.91 -8.58 -4.07
CA VAL A 87 -6.02 -8.51 -3.10
C VAL A 87 -6.95 -7.37 -3.50
N ASN A 88 -8.23 -7.64 -3.68
CA ASN A 88 -9.25 -6.62 -3.94
C ASN A 88 -9.92 -6.19 -2.62
N PHE A 89 -10.33 -4.92 -2.56
CA PHE A 89 -10.99 -4.32 -1.39
C PHE A 89 -12.50 -4.13 -1.60
N SER A 90 -13.06 -4.77 -2.64
CA SER A 90 -14.49 -4.86 -2.97
C SER A 90 -15.29 -5.65 -1.95
#